data_AF-A0A9W8VDP0-F1
#
_entry.id   AF-A0A9W8VDP0-F1
#
_cell.length_a   1.000
_cell.length_b   1.000
_cell.length_c   1.000
_cell.angle_alpha   90.00
_cell.angle_beta   90.00
_cell.angle_gamma   90.00
#
_symmetry.space_group_name_H-M   'P 1'
#
loop_
_entity.id
_entity.type
_entity.pdbx_description
1 polymer ?
#
loop_
_entity_poly.entity_id
_entity_poly.type
_entity_poly.pdbx_seq_one_letter_code
_entity_poly.pdbx_strand_id
1 'polypeptide(L)'
;MCGGNPQHNAYGFRHWKEQPFLEYFSTGATGRFEGFLTALWTASFTCVGPEFLSIAASEVKHPRVYIKKASQALFARIIIFFIGGCLAITIIVSPRDKVLEQLYSHGNGSTGSAAASPYIIAMENLGITGLPHLITALFATTIFAAGNTVLYSATRCLYGLSLEGHAPKFLRKVTKSGIPIYCFAATMIFPFLAFLQLGSGSSTVLTWLINLATGATLIYYITALITYIRFYRACQVQDFNRDKLPYKGWFQPYSAWFALIFELLIVIFYGYRSLVPFSVSGFVTAYFMPVFVPGLFVSWKILKKTKFVRAQDVDLTFEAPLIDAYEASLEEAPVGFWRDCWLMVRGTRKNKSGDV
;
A
#
# COMPACT_ATOMS: atom_id res chain seq x y z
N MET A 1 19.44 -7.51 21.34
CA MET A 1 19.59 -8.98 21.14
C MET A 1 20.71 -9.58 22.00
N CYS A 2 21.83 -8.87 22.22
CA CYS A 2 22.97 -9.37 22.99
C CYS A 2 23.12 -8.75 24.41
N GLY A 3 22.02 -8.51 25.13
CA GLY A 3 22.08 -8.12 26.56
C GLY A 3 22.34 -6.63 26.88
N GLY A 4 22.28 -5.73 25.91
CA GLY A 4 22.37 -4.27 26.14
C GLY A 4 21.07 -3.61 26.59
N ASN A 5 20.07 -4.37 27.04
CA ASN A 5 18.80 -3.85 27.55
C ASN A 5 18.90 -3.54 29.06
N PRO A 6 17.99 -2.72 29.63
CA PRO A 6 17.99 -2.40 31.06
C PRO A 6 17.93 -3.61 32.00
N GLN A 7 17.42 -4.74 31.52
CA GLN A 7 17.36 -6.01 32.26
C GLN A 7 18.61 -6.89 32.06
N HIS A 8 19.61 -6.41 31.32
CA HIS A 8 20.88 -7.11 30.99
C HIS A 8 20.70 -8.56 30.51
N ASN A 9 19.62 -8.83 29.79
CA ASN A 9 19.22 -10.15 29.33
C ASN A 9 19.41 -10.30 27.82
N ALA A 10 20.14 -11.33 27.41
CA ALA A 10 20.27 -11.69 26.00
C ALA A 10 19.05 -12.51 25.55
N TYR A 11 18.07 -11.85 24.94
CA TYR A 11 16.87 -12.52 24.39
C TYR A 11 17.18 -13.59 23.33
N GLY A 12 18.27 -13.42 22.55
CA GLY A 12 18.66 -14.37 21.51
C GLY A 12 17.52 -14.72 20.55
N PHE A 13 17.24 -16.01 20.35
CA PHE A 13 16.08 -16.53 19.60
C PHE A 13 15.16 -17.37 20.50
N ARG A 14 15.03 -16.99 21.78
CA ARG A 14 14.34 -17.81 22.79
C ARG A 14 12.89 -18.13 22.39
N HIS A 15 12.14 -17.12 21.96
CA HIS A 15 10.74 -17.28 21.57
C HIS A 15 10.54 -18.16 20.33
N TRP A 16 11.49 -18.15 19.39
CA TRP A 16 11.44 -18.99 18.19
C TRP A 16 11.66 -20.48 18.50
N LYS A 17 12.41 -20.80 19.56
CA LYS A 17 12.65 -22.18 20.00
C LYS A 17 11.51 -22.72 20.86
N GLU A 18 10.98 -21.88 21.75
CA GLU A 18 9.94 -22.31 22.70
C GLU A 18 8.56 -22.37 22.05
N GLN A 19 8.19 -21.40 21.19
CA GLN A 19 6.85 -21.28 20.61
C GLN A 19 6.87 -20.63 19.21
N PRO A 20 7.27 -21.35 18.14
CA PRO A 20 7.41 -20.77 16.80
C PRO A 20 6.08 -20.42 16.12
N PHE A 21 5.00 -21.15 16.41
CA PHE A 21 3.67 -20.90 15.85
C PHE A 21 2.61 -20.96 16.94
N LEU A 22 1.81 -19.90 17.04
CA LEU A 22 0.66 -19.85 17.92
C LEU A 22 -0.58 -20.47 17.25
N GLU A 23 -1.43 -21.05 18.08
CA GLU A 23 -2.74 -21.55 17.69
C GLU A 23 -3.71 -20.37 17.59
N TYR A 24 -4.54 -20.34 16.54
CA TYR A 24 -5.43 -19.20 16.29
C TYR A 24 -6.90 -19.52 16.61
N PHE A 25 -7.51 -20.48 15.92
CA PHE A 25 -8.93 -20.80 16.09
C PHE A 25 -9.14 -22.25 16.56
N SER A 26 -8.54 -23.19 15.85
CA SER A 26 -8.48 -24.60 16.24
C SER A 26 -7.31 -24.87 17.19
N THR A 27 -7.34 -25.97 17.94
CA THR A 27 -6.19 -26.42 18.74
C THR A 27 -5.29 -27.39 17.96
N GLY A 28 -3.99 -27.42 18.27
CA GLY A 28 -3.03 -28.36 17.65
C GLY A 28 -2.50 -27.91 16.28
N ALA A 29 -2.15 -28.88 15.41
CA ALA A 29 -1.49 -28.59 14.13
C ALA A 29 -2.34 -27.72 13.19
N THR A 30 -3.65 -27.94 13.15
CA THR A 30 -4.60 -27.15 12.36
C THR A 30 -4.65 -25.70 12.86
N GLY A 31 -4.67 -25.50 14.17
CA GLY A 31 -4.64 -24.18 14.79
C GLY A 31 -3.40 -23.35 14.44
N ARG A 32 -2.24 -24.01 14.41
CA ARG A 32 -0.96 -23.38 14.03
C ARG A 32 -0.94 -23.02 12.54
N PHE A 33 -1.51 -23.86 11.69
CA PHE A 33 -1.65 -23.56 10.26
C PHE A 33 -2.60 -22.40 10.01
N GLU A 34 -3.74 -22.33 10.72
CA GLU A 34 -4.65 -21.18 10.68
C GLU A 34 -3.98 -19.88 11.16
N GLY A 35 -3.14 -19.96 12.19
CA GLY A 35 -2.33 -18.84 12.66
C GLY A 35 -1.34 -18.35 11.59
N PHE A 36 -0.65 -19.28 10.92
CA PHE A 36 0.22 -18.96 9.78
C PHE A 36 -0.55 -18.28 8.65
N LEU A 37 -1.71 -18.83 8.26
CA LEU A 37 -2.54 -18.26 7.20
C LEU A 37 -3.05 -16.85 7.55
N THR A 38 -3.48 -16.63 8.79
CA THR A 38 -3.94 -15.31 9.23
C THR A 38 -2.81 -14.28 9.20
N ALA A 39 -1.61 -14.66 9.62
CA ALA A 39 -0.43 -13.82 9.54
C ALA A 39 -0.06 -13.51 8.08
N LEU A 40 -0.16 -14.51 7.20
CA LEU A 40 0.14 -14.39 5.77
C LEU A 40 -0.79 -13.40 5.07
N TRP A 41 -2.10 -13.47 5.32
CA TRP A 41 -3.06 -12.54 4.74
C TRP A 41 -2.87 -11.12 5.29
N THR A 42 -2.65 -10.99 6.61
CA THR A 42 -2.37 -9.69 7.25
C THR A 42 -1.09 -9.05 6.68
N ALA A 43 -0.06 -9.87 6.42
CA ALA A 43 1.20 -9.41 5.85
C ALA A 43 1.03 -8.88 4.42
N SER A 44 0.15 -9.46 3.59
CA SER A 44 -0.12 -8.94 2.24
C SER A 44 -0.55 -7.47 2.26
N PHE A 45 -1.37 -7.07 3.24
CA PHE A 45 -1.82 -5.67 3.39
C PHE A 45 -0.74 -4.70 3.84
N THR A 46 0.38 -5.19 4.38
CA THR A 46 1.44 -4.28 4.82
C THR A 46 2.21 -3.70 3.64
N CYS A 47 2.22 -4.39 2.50
CA CYS A 47 3.04 -4.06 1.32
C CYS A 47 2.31 -3.13 0.33
N VAL A 48 1.80 -2.00 0.83
CA VAL A 48 1.11 -0.98 0.03
C VAL A 48 2.06 0.19 -0.27
N GLY A 49 1.95 0.81 -1.46
CA GLY A 49 2.70 2.03 -1.78
C GLY A 49 3.36 2.14 -3.16
N PRO A 50 3.75 1.06 -3.86
CA PRO A 50 4.35 1.18 -5.20
C PRO A 50 3.46 1.95 -6.19
N GLU A 51 2.15 1.88 -6.03
CA GLU A 51 1.16 2.59 -6.86
C GLU A 51 1.26 4.11 -6.77
N PHE A 52 1.64 4.66 -5.61
CA PHE A 52 1.79 6.11 -5.45
C PHE A 52 2.95 6.65 -6.29
N LEU A 53 3.98 5.83 -6.50
CA LEU A 53 5.10 6.18 -7.38
C LEU A 53 4.66 6.27 -8.84
N SER A 54 3.74 5.39 -9.28
CA SER A 54 3.17 5.44 -10.63
C SER A 54 2.34 6.70 -10.85
N ILE A 55 1.57 7.15 -9.85
CA ILE A 55 0.80 8.40 -9.94
C ILE A 55 1.74 9.61 -9.99
N ALA A 56 2.75 9.62 -9.12
CA ALA A 56 3.75 10.67 -9.07
C ALA A 56 4.63 10.74 -10.33
N ALA A 57 4.77 9.64 -11.09
CA ALA A 57 5.57 9.60 -12.31
C ALA A 57 5.17 10.65 -13.35
N SER A 58 3.91 11.07 -13.36
CA SER A 58 3.40 12.13 -14.24
C SER A 58 3.90 13.55 -13.88
N GLU A 59 4.42 13.75 -12.68
CA GLU A 59 4.87 15.07 -12.19
C GLU A 59 6.38 15.16 -11.97
N VAL A 60 7.10 14.05 -12.10
CA VAL A 60 8.54 13.97 -11.84
C VAL A 60 9.30 14.43 -13.08
N LYS A 61 10.27 15.33 -12.89
CA LYS A 61 11.26 15.66 -13.93
C LYS A 61 12.13 14.43 -14.20
N HIS A 62 12.42 14.09 -15.46
CA HIS A 62 13.18 12.88 -15.87
C HIS A 62 12.66 11.57 -15.24
N PRO A 63 11.41 11.17 -15.51
CA PRO A 63 10.79 10.01 -14.89
C PRO A 63 11.59 8.72 -15.11
N ARG A 64 12.23 8.53 -16.28
CA ARG A 64 12.98 7.30 -16.59
C ARG A 64 14.16 7.03 -15.65
N VAL A 65 14.76 8.08 -15.08
CA VAL A 65 15.88 7.95 -14.14
C VAL A 65 15.38 7.89 -12.71
N TYR A 66 14.55 8.85 -12.30
CA TYR A 66 14.15 8.98 -10.91
C TYR A 66 13.13 7.93 -10.48
N ILE A 67 12.13 7.62 -11.32
CA ILE A 67 11.14 6.58 -10.99
C ILE A 67 11.81 5.20 -10.95
N LYS A 68 12.74 4.92 -11.87
CA LYS A 68 13.53 3.68 -11.83
C LYS A 68 14.29 3.53 -10.52
N LYS A 69 15.05 4.56 -10.13
CA LYS A 69 15.84 4.54 -8.88
C LYS A 69 14.93 4.45 -7.65
N ALA A 70 13.82 5.19 -7.64
CA ALA A 70 12.84 5.18 -6.56
C ALA A 70 12.20 3.80 -6.40
N SER A 71 11.79 3.14 -7.49
CA SER A 71 11.25 1.78 -7.47
C SER A 71 12.25 0.78 -6.86
N GLN A 72 13.51 0.80 -7.31
CA GLN A 72 14.55 -0.10 -6.79
C GLN A 72 14.82 0.12 -5.30
N ALA A 73 14.89 1.38 -4.87
CA ALA A 73 15.07 1.74 -3.46
C ALA A 73 13.85 1.32 -2.62
N LEU A 74 12.63 1.48 -3.14
CA LEU A 74 11.40 1.08 -2.45
C LEU A 74 11.38 -0.42 -2.18
N PHE A 75 11.67 -1.25 -3.18
CA PHE A 75 11.74 -2.71 -3.00
C PHE A 75 12.78 -3.12 -1.96
N ALA A 76 13.98 -2.54 -2.02
CA ALA A 76 15.03 -2.82 -1.03
C ALA A 76 14.61 -2.40 0.39
N ARG A 77 13.97 -1.24 0.53
CA ARG A 77 13.48 -0.73 1.82
C ARG A 77 12.37 -1.61 2.40
N ILE A 78 11.40 -2.05 1.59
CA ILE A 78 10.34 -2.96 2.05
C ILE A 78 10.96 -4.25 2.60
N ILE A 79 11.86 -4.89 1.84
CA ILE A 79 12.52 -6.13 2.28
C ILE A 79 13.28 -5.91 3.59
N ILE A 80 14.15 -4.90 3.67
CA ILE A 80 15.01 -4.68 4.84
C ILE A 80 14.19 -4.29 6.07
N PHE A 81 13.28 -3.31 5.96
CA PHE A 81 12.57 -2.79 7.12
C PHE A 81 11.42 -3.69 7.55
N PHE A 82 10.73 -4.38 6.65
CA PHE A 82 9.62 -5.24 7.04
C PHE A 82 10.12 -6.56 7.60
N ILE A 83 11.06 -7.23 6.91
CA ILE A 83 11.63 -8.49 7.40
C ILE A 83 12.51 -8.22 8.62
N GLY A 84 13.37 -7.20 8.58
CA GLY A 84 14.23 -6.83 9.70
C GLY A 84 13.43 -6.36 10.92
N GLY A 85 12.38 -5.56 10.72
CA GLY A 85 11.49 -5.11 11.79
C GLY A 85 10.70 -6.27 12.40
N CYS A 86 10.14 -7.15 11.58
CA CYS A 86 9.46 -8.37 12.04
C CYS A 86 10.41 -9.27 12.84
N LEU A 87 11.63 -9.48 12.35
CA LEU A 87 12.66 -10.25 13.06
C LEU A 87 13.01 -9.62 14.41
N ALA A 88 13.17 -8.29 14.45
CA ALA A 88 13.46 -7.57 15.69
C ALA A 88 12.34 -7.72 16.73
N ILE A 89 11.08 -7.53 16.33
CA ILE A 89 9.93 -7.67 17.24
C ILE A 89 9.79 -9.10 17.74
N THR A 90 9.83 -10.10 16.84
CA THR A 90 9.63 -11.51 17.20
C THR A 90 10.72 -12.07 18.13
N ILE A 91 11.87 -11.40 18.20
CA ILE A 91 12.94 -11.72 19.16
C ILE A 91 12.73 -11.05 20.51
N ILE A 92 12.21 -9.82 20.53
CA ILE A 92 12.11 -9.00 21.75
C ILE A 92 10.81 -9.28 22.51
N VAL A 93 9.71 -9.52 21.80
CA VAL A 93 8.37 -9.66 22.38
C VAL A 93 7.94 -11.12 22.37
N SER A 94 7.48 -11.58 23.54
CA SER A 94 6.89 -12.91 23.66
C SER A 94 5.58 -12.99 22.87
N PRO A 95 5.34 -14.06 22.10
CA PRO A 95 4.07 -14.27 21.41
C PRO A 95 2.85 -14.30 22.34
N ARG A 96 3.03 -14.67 23.62
CA ARG A 96 1.99 -14.70 24.67
C ARG A 96 2.07 -13.52 25.64
N ASP A 97 2.60 -12.39 25.20
CA ASP A 97 2.51 -11.18 26.01
C ASP A 97 1.04 -10.85 26.29
N LYS A 98 0.69 -10.56 27.55
CA LYS A 98 -0.71 -10.32 27.96
C LYS A 98 -1.36 -9.18 27.18
N VAL A 99 -0.58 -8.15 26.82
CA VAL A 99 -1.07 -7.00 26.06
C VAL A 99 -1.32 -7.40 24.60
N LEU A 100 -0.41 -8.18 23.99
CA LEU A 100 -0.63 -8.72 22.65
C LEU A 100 -1.81 -9.70 22.61
N GLU A 101 -1.91 -10.58 23.59
CA GLU A 101 -3.00 -11.56 23.67
C GLU A 101 -4.34 -10.83 23.81
N GLN A 102 -4.46 -9.83 24.67
CA GLN A 102 -5.67 -9.00 24.79
C GLN A 102 -6.04 -8.31 23.47
N LEU A 103 -5.05 -7.85 22.69
CA LEU A 103 -5.26 -7.19 21.41
C LEU A 103 -5.66 -8.16 20.28
N TYR A 104 -5.12 -9.39 20.25
CA TYR A 104 -5.28 -10.30 19.12
C TYR A 104 -6.25 -11.48 19.37
N SER A 105 -6.40 -11.97 20.60
CA SER A 105 -7.24 -13.15 20.94
C SER A 105 -8.74 -12.90 20.75
N HIS A 106 -9.22 -11.68 20.99
CA HIS A 106 -10.66 -11.38 20.95
C HIS A 106 -11.19 -11.02 19.56
N GLY A 107 -10.38 -11.10 18.49
CA GLY A 107 -10.80 -10.83 17.11
C GLY A 107 -11.28 -9.43 16.78
N ASN A 108 -11.42 -8.58 17.79
CA ASN A 108 -11.78 -7.19 17.71
C ASN A 108 -10.54 -6.35 18.01
N GLY A 109 -9.41 -6.68 17.36
CA GLY A 109 -8.18 -5.94 17.54
C GLY A 109 -8.45 -4.47 17.31
N SER A 110 -8.37 -3.68 18.38
CA SER A 110 -8.37 -2.23 18.33
C SER A 110 -7.07 -1.79 17.67
N THR A 111 -7.00 -1.98 16.36
CA THR A 111 -5.87 -1.70 15.46
C THR A 111 -5.61 -0.22 15.27
N GLY A 112 -6.40 0.65 15.90
CA GLY A 112 -6.35 2.10 15.74
C GLY A 112 -5.52 2.86 16.77
N SER A 113 -5.09 2.24 17.87
CA SER A 113 -4.27 2.94 18.87
C SER A 113 -2.80 2.69 18.62
N ALA A 114 -2.00 3.74 18.48
CA ALA A 114 -0.54 3.64 18.40
C ALA A 114 0.05 2.89 19.61
N ALA A 115 -0.62 2.93 20.78
CA ALA A 115 -0.25 2.19 21.98
C ALA A 115 -0.32 0.65 21.83
N ALA A 116 -1.03 0.15 20.82
CA ALA A 116 -1.10 -1.28 20.51
C ALA A 116 0.11 -1.79 19.70
N SER A 117 1.05 -0.91 19.34
CA SER A 117 2.22 -1.28 18.54
C SER A 117 3.15 -2.22 19.32
N PRO A 118 3.55 -3.37 18.76
CA PRO A 118 4.50 -4.28 19.40
C PRO A 118 5.83 -3.62 19.77
N TYR A 119 6.24 -2.56 19.05
CA TYR A 119 7.44 -1.79 19.39
C TYR A 119 7.26 -1.03 20.72
N ILE A 120 6.10 -0.44 20.95
CA ILE A 120 5.81 0.31 22.19
C ILE A 120 5.69 -0.67 23.36
N ILE A 121 4.97 -1.79 23.16
CA ILE A 121 4.85 -2.87 24.15
C ILE A 121 6.24 -3.39 24.55
N ALA A 122 7.13 -3.60 23.57
CA ALA A 122 8.51 -4.02 23.84
C ALA A 122 9.27 -3.03 24.75
N MET A 123 9.12 -1.72 24.51
CA MET A 123 9.79 -0.68 25.28
C MET A 123 9.23 -0.54 26.70
N GLU A 124 7.91 -0.70 26.85
CA GLU A 124 7.23 -0.70 28.15
C GLU A 124 7.62 -1.91 28.99
N ASN A 125 7.64 -3.11 28.39
CA ASN A 125 8.10 -4.34 29.04
C ASN A 125 9.56 -4.28 29.51
N LEU A 126 10.37 -3.47 28.82
CA LEU A 126 11.77 -3.22 29.15
C LEU A 126 11.95 -2.12 30.22
N GLY A 127 10.88 -1.45 30.63
CA GLY A 127 10.92 -0.35 31.61
C GLY A 127 11.59 0.92 31.07
N ILE A 128 11.66 1.12 29.76
CA ILE A 128 12.25 2.33 29.17
C ILE A 128 11.25 3.48 29.25
N THR A 129 11.57 4.50 30.04
CA THR A 129 10.74 5.70 30.17
C THR A 129 11.05 6.72 29.07
N GLY A 130 10.03 7.47 28.61
CA GLY A 130 10.17 8.54 27.60
C GLY A 130 10.21 8.07 26.14
N LEU A 131 10.93 6.99 25.83
CA LEU A 131 11.03 6.46 24.45
C LEU A 131 9.68 6.03 23.84
N PRO A 132 8.76 5.37 24.60
CA PRO A 132 7.41 5.06 24.09
C PRO A 132 6.64 6.29 23.59
N HIS A 133 6.73 7.42 24.30
CA HIS A 133 6.04 8.66 23.93
C HIS A 133 6.62 9.28 22.66
N LEU A 134 7.95 9.30 22.52
CA LEU A 134 8.62 9.78 21.31
C LEU A 134 8.19 8.97 20.08
N ILE A 135 8.21 7.64 20.20
CA ILE A 135 7.84 6.73 19.11
C ILE A 135 6.37 6.86 18.76
N THR A 136 5.49 7.03 19.75
CA THR A 136 4.06 7.32 19.53
C THR A 136 3.87 8.62 18.72
N ALA A 137 4.60 9.69 19.06
CA ALA A 137 4.55 10.96 18.33
C ALA A 137 5.07 10.83 16.88
N LEU A 138 6.13 10.04 16.68
CA LEU A 138 6.64 9.72 15.36
C LEU A 138 5.61 8.93 14.54
N PHE A 139 4.96 7.92 15.14
CA PHE A 139 3.88 7.20 14.47
C PHE A 139 2.75 8.12 14.05
N ALA A 140 2.28 9.02 14.92
CA ALA A 140 1.25 10.00 14.59
C ALA A 140 1.65 10.87 13.37
N THR A 141 2.91 11.32 13.32
CA THR A 141 3.44 12.10 12.20
C THR A 141 3.47 11.28 10.89
N THR A 142 3.89 10.02 10.97
CA THR A 142 3.93 9.13 9.78
C THR A 142 2.54 8.78 9.26
N ILE A 143 1.58 8.53 10.15
CA ILE A 143 0.18 8.24 9.78
C ILE A 143 -0.43 9.47 9.11
N PHE A 144 -0.19 10.68 9.63
CA PHE A 144 -0.64 11.91 9.02
C PHE A 144 -0.05 12.12 7.62
N ALA A 145 1.26 11.88 7.45
CA ALA A 145 1.93 11.97 6.15
C ALA A 145 1.39 10.93 5.14
N ALA A 146 1.13 9.71 5.59
CA ALA A 146 0.53 8.66 4.77
C ALA A 146 -0.90 9.04 4.31
N GLY A 147 -1.72 9.57 5.22
CA GLY A 147 -3.06 10.06 4.91
C GLY A 147 -3.06 11.15 3.85
N ASN A 148 -2.13 12.11 3.92
CA ASN A 148 -1.97 13.14 2.89
C ASN A 148 -1.61 12.56 1.52
N THR A 149 -0.76 11.53 1.48
CA THR A 149 -0.36 10.85 0.24
C THR A 149 -1.55 10.15 -0.40
N VAL A 150 -2.33 9.40 0.39
CA VAL A 150 -3.52 8.69 -0.09
C VAL A 150 -4.58 9.67 -0.60
N LEU A 151 -4.79 10.80 0.10
CA LEU A 151 -5.74 11.84 -0.33
C LEU A 151 -5.30 12.50 -1.65
N TYR A 152 -4.01 12.79 -1.79
CA TYR A 152 -3.43 13.28 -3.03
C TYR A 152 -3.69 12.30 -4.19
N SER A 153 -3.37 11.02 -3.99
CA SER A 153 -3.55 9.98 -5.01
C SER A 153 -5.02 9.78 -5.38
N ALA A 154 -5.93 9.71 -4.41
CA ALA A 154 -7.37 9.58 -4.65
C ALA A 154 -7.90 10.75 -5.50
N THR A 155 -7.47 11.97 -5.18
CA THR A 155 -7.85 13.19 -5.89
C THR A 155 -7.38 13.17 -7.34
N ARG A 156 -6.14 12.71 -7.60
CA ARG A 156 -5.59 12.60 -8.97
C ARG A 156 -6.22 11.46 -9.77
N CYS A 157 -6.47 10.31 -9.16
CA CYS A 157 -7.19 9.21 -9.81
C CYS A 157 -8.59 9.65 -10.25
N LEU A 158 -9.35 10.33 -9.38
CA LEU A 158 -10.69 10.82 -9.71
C LEU A 158 -10.65 11.89 -10.83
N TYR A 159 -9.64 12.76 -10.83
CA TYR A 159 -9.41 13.71 -11.90
C TYR A 159 -9.10 13.02 -13.23
N GLY A 160 -8.22 12.01 -13.24
CA GLY A 160 -7.92 11.21 -14.44
C GLY A 160 -9.16 10.53 -15.02
N LEU A 161 -9.97 9.89 -14.18
CA LEU A 161 -11.25 9.30 -14.58
C LEU A 161 -12.20 10.35 -15.18
N SER A 162 -12.18 11.57 -14.65
CA SER A 162 -13.00 12.65 -15.19
C SER A 162 -12.54 13.06 -16.59
N LEU A 163 -11.23 13.13 -16.87
CA LEU A 163 -10.66 13.49 -18.18
C LEU A 163 -10.99 12.46 -19.27
N GLU A 164 -10.92 11.18 -18.94
CA GLU A 164 -11.28 10.07 -19.84
C GLU A 164 -12.80 9.93 -20.05
N GLY A 165 -13.62 10.66 -19.29
CA GLY A 165 -15.08 10.64 -19.41
C GLY A 165 -15.74 9.50 -18.63
N HIS A 166 -15.00 8.84 -17.74
CA HIS A 166 -15.50 7.85 -16.79
C HIS A 166 -16.16 8.48 -15.55
N ALA A 167 -15.84 9.74 -15.23
CA ALA A 167 -16.47 10.51 -14.17
C ALA A 167 -17.13 11.82 -14.69
N PRO A 168 -18.06 12.43 -13.93
CA PRO A 168 -18.76 13.65 -14.35
C PRO A 168 -17.83 14.80 -14.76
N LYS A 169 -18.18 15.51 -15.84
CA LYS A 169 -17.34 16.57 -16.43
C LYS A 169 -17.02 17.73 -15.47
N PHE A 170 -17.89 18.02 -14.49
CA PHE A 170 -17.66 19.11 -13.53
C PHE A 170 -16.42 18.87 -12.66
N LEU A 171 -16.02 17.60 -12.46
CA LEU A 171 -14.84 17.23 -11.68
C LEU A 171 -13.51 17.65 -12.34
N ARG A 172 -13.53 17.98 -13.64
CA ARG A 172 -12.35 18.46 -14.39
C ARG A 172 -11.91 19.87 -14.00
N LYS A 173 -12.67 20.62 -13.19
CA LYS A 173 -12.32 22.00 -12.84
C LYS A 173 -11.12 22.05 -11.90
N VAL A 174 -10.07 22.72 -12.34
CA VAL A 174 -8.85 22.97 -11.58
C VAL A 174 -8.76 24.43 -11.10
N THR A 175 -8.10 24.63 -9.97
CA THR A 175 -7.71 25.96 -9.48
C THR A 175 -6.56 26.53 -10.30
N LYS A 176 -6.23 27.82 -10.10
CA LYS A 176 -5.07 28.47 -10.73
C LYS A 176 -3.74 27.77 -10.43
N SER A 177 -3.66 27.07 -9.29
CA SER A 177 -2.48 26.29 -8.88
C SER A 177 -2.49 24.84 -9.38
N GLY A 178 -3.44 24.46 -10.25
CA GLY A 178 -3.53 23.11 -10.82
C GLY A 178 -4.19 22.05 -9.94
N ILE A 179 -4.83 22.45 -8.82
CA ILE A 179 -5.48 21.52 -7.90
C ILE A 179 -6.94 21.29 -8.34
N PRO A 180 -7.39 20.04 -8.59
CA PRO A 180 -8.79 19.74 -8.94
C PRO A 180 -9.70 19.82 -7.71
N ILE A 181 -10.31 20.98 -7.49
CA ILE A 181 -10.98 21.32 -6.23
C ILE A 181 -12.22 20.47 -5.94
N TYR A 182 -13.00 20.12 -6.96
CA TYR A 182 -14.20 19.29 -6.77
C TYR A 182 -13.84 17.83 -6.54
N CYS A 183 -12.77 17.32 -7.16
CA CYS A 183 -12.24 16.00 -6.84
C CYS A 183 -11.78 15.95 -5.39
N PHE A 184 -11.04 16.97 -4.93
CA PHE A 184 -10.59 17.09 -3.55
C PHE A 184 -11.76 17.15 -2.56
N ALA A 185 -12.78 17.97 -2.84
CA ALA A 185 -13.96 18.07 -1.99
C ALA A 185 -14.69 16.72 -1.89
N ALA A 186 -14.85 16.01 -3.02
CA ALA A 186 -15.49 14.70 -3.04
C ALA A 186 -14.70 13.64 -2.25
N THR A 187 -13.37 13.62 -2.36
CA THR A 187 -12.52 12.67 -1.64
C THR A 187 -12.44 13.00 -0.15
N MET A 188 -12.50 14.27 0.24
CA MET A 188 -12.45 14.71 1.64
C MET A 188 -13.70 14.32 2.45
N ILE A 189 -14.83 14.02 1.80
CA ILE A 189 -16.06 13.57 2.49
C ILE A 189 -15.82 12.24 3.22
N PHE A 190 -15.02 11.32 2.66
CA PHE A 190 -14.83 9.99 3.21
C PHE A 190 -14.00 9.95 4.50
N PRO A 191 -12.88 10.70 4.64
CA PRO A 191 -12.18 10.84 5.92
C PRO A 191 -13.06 11.30 7.08
N PHE A 192 -14.13 12.09 6.85
CA PHE A 192 -15.04 12.47 7.93
C PHE A 192 -15.78 11.27 8.55
N LEU A 193 -15.88 10.13 7.84
CA LEU A 193 -16.40 8.89 8.43
C LEU A 193 -15.55 8.38 9.59
N ALA A 194 -14.28 8.78 9.68
CA ALA A 194 -13.44 8.47 10.83
C ALA A 194 -13.98 9.07 12.13
N PHE A 195 -14.76 10.17 12.09
CA PHE A 195 -15.39 10.74 13.30
C PHE A 195 -16.44 9.83 13.94
N LEU A 196 -16.95 8.82 13.20
CA LEU A 196 -17.81 7.78 13.78
C LEU A 196 -17.11 6.99 14.89
N GLN A 197 -15.76 7.01 14.93
CA GLN A 197 -14.98 6.43 16.02
C GLN A 197 -15.20 7.12 17.37
N LEU A 198 -15.79 8.32 17.42
CA LEU A 198 -16.04 9.04 18.67
C LEU A 198 -17.30 8.57 19.41
N GLY A 199 -18.11 7.69 18.80
CA GLY A 199 -19.33 7.15 19.40
C GLY A 199 -19.14 5.89 20.25
N SER A 200 -20.20 5.48 20.94
CA SER A 200 -20.30 4.21 21.68
C SER A 200 -20.37 3.02 20.71
N GLY A 201 -19.20 2.61 20.19
CA GLY A 201 -19.05 1.57 19.15
C GLY A 201 -17.78 1.71 18.30
N SER A 202 -16.83 2.55 18.73
CA SER A 202 -15.63 2.97 18.01
C SER A 202 -14.85 1.84 17.32
N SER A 203 -14.59 0.74 18.04
CA SER A 203 -13.80 -0.38 17.51
C SER A 203 -14.50 -1.10 16.36
N THR A 204 -15.81 -1.31 16.45
CA THR A 204 -16.59 -2.01 15.42
C THR A 204 -16.63 -1.22 14.11
N VAL A 205 -16.87 0.10 14.19
CA VAL A 205 -16.90 0.95 12.99
C VAL A 205 -15.53 1.03 12.33
N LEU A 206 -14.47 1.16 13.13
CA LEU A 206 -13.10 1.14 12.61
C LEU A 206 -12.79 -0.18 11.89
N THR A 207 -13.15 -1.32 12.48
CA THR A 207 -12.97 -2.63 11.84
C THR A 207 -13.72 -2.72 10.50
N TRP A 208 -14.94 -2.19 10.41
CA TRP A 208 -15.67 -2.16 9.14
C TRP A 208 -14.95 -1.34 8.07
N LEU A 209 -14.48 -0.14 8.42
CA LEU A 209 -13.75 0.73 7.49
C LEU A 209 -12.45 0.07 7.02
N ILE A 210 -11.74 -0.60 7.93
CA ILE A 210 -10.53 -1.37 7.59
C ILE A 210 -10.88 -2.48 6.61
N ASN A 211 -11.86 -3.34 6.93
CA ASN A 211 -12.24 -4.47 6.07
C ASN A 211 -12.63 -4.00 4.64
N LEU A 212 -13.36 -2.89 4.53
CA LEU A 212 -13.73 -2.31 3.24
C LEU A 212 -12.49 -1.79 2.48
N ALA A 213 -11.61 -1.04 3.14
CA ALA A 213 -10.38 -0.55 2.52
C ALA A 213 -9.48 -1.70 2.06
N THR A 214 -9.33 -2.71 2.91
CA THR A 214 -8.60 -3.95 2.66
C THR A 214 -9.14 -4.68 1.42
N GLY A 215 -10.46 -4.88 1.34
CA GLY A 215 -11.10 -5.51 0.19
C GLY A 215 -10.91 -4.72 -1.12
N ALA A 216 -10.97 -3.39 -1.05
CA ALA A 216 -10.71 -2.54 -2.22
C ALA A 216 -9.26 -2.64 -2.72
N THR A 217 -8.28 -2.67 -1.80
CA THR A 217 -6.86 -2.81 -2.13
C THR A 217 -6.54 -4.15 -2.81
N LEU A 218 -7.13 -5.27 -2.37
CA LEU A 218 -6.93 -6.57 -3.03
C LEU A 218 -7.38 -6.54 -4.50
N ILE A 219 -8.57 -6.01 -4.75
CA ILE A 219 -9.13 -5.95 -6.10
C ILE A 219 -8.29 -5.03 -6.99
N TYR A 220 -7.78 -3.94 -6.42
CA TYR A 220 -6.84 -3.07 -7.10
C TYR A 220 -5.60 -3.85 -7.56
N TYR A 221 -4.97 -4.63 -6.69
CA TYR A 221 -3.79 -5.43 -7.06
C TYR A 221 -4.12 -6.54 -8.06
N ILE A 222 -5.25 -7.24 -7.91
CA ILE A 222 -5.72 -8.22 -8.90
C ILE A 222 -5.88 -7.56 -10.28
N THR A 223 -6.50 -6.38 -10.33
CA THR A 223 -6.73 -5.64 -11.58
C THR A 223 -5.41 -5.16 -12.18
N ALA A 224 -4.48 -4.69 -11.37
CA ALA A 224 -3.14 -4.29 -11.81
C ALA A 224 -2.36 -5.47 -12.39
N LEU A 225 -2.41 -6.64 -11.74
CA LEU A 225 -1.75 -7.87 -12.20
C LEU A 225 -2.34 -8.38 -13.51
N ILE A 226 -3.67 -8.42 -13.64
CA ILE A 226 -4.35 -8.77 -14.89
C ILE A 226 -3.95 -7.80 -16.02
N THR A 227 -3.93 -6.50 -15.74
CA THR A 227 -3.52 -5.46 -16.70
C THR A 227 -2.08 -5.68 -17.15
N TYR A 228 -1.17 -5.98 -16.22
CA TYR A 228 0.22 -6.26 -16.53
C TYR A 228 0.40 -7.55 -17.36
N ILE A 229 -0.32 -8.63 -17.06
CA ILE A 229 -0.28 -9.87 -17.84
C ILE A 229 -0.75 -9.62 -19.28
N ARG A 230 -1.79 -8.79 -19.47
CA ARG A 230 -2.27 -8.39 -20.79
C ARG A 230 -1.27 -7.51 -21.53
N PHE A 231 -0.64 -6.56 -20.84
CA PHE A 231 0.45 -5.75 -21.38
C PHE A 231 1.61 -6.64 -21.86
N TYR A 232 2.05 -7.60 -21.03
CA TYR A 232 3.09 -8.55 -21.40
C TYR A 232 2.72 -9.34 -22.66
N ARG A 233 1.48 -9.83 -22.74
CA ARG A 233 0.97 -10.52 -23.94
C ARG A 233 0.93 -9.63 -25.18
N ALA A 234 0.54 -8.36 -25.03
CA ALA A 234 0.56 -7.39 -26.12
C ALA A 234 1.98 -7.16 -26.65
N CYS A 235 2.97 -7.01 -25.76
CA CYS A 235 4.37 -6.91 -26.17
C CYS A 235 4.85 -8.13 -26.95
N GLN A 236 4.43 -9.34 -26.58
CA GLN A 236 4.79 -10.56 -27.30
C GLN A 236 4.15 -10.66 -28.69
N VAL A 237 2.86 -10.29 -28.80
CA VAL A 237 2.13 -10.37 -30.07
C VAL A 237 2.59 -9.30 -31.07
N GLN A 238 3.01 -8.14 -30.59
CA GLN A 238 3.46 -7.01 -31.41
C GLN A 238 4.99 -6.95 -31.61
N ASP A 239 5.71 -7.99 -31.16
CA ASP A 239 7.20 -8.05 -31.18
C ASP A 239 7.88 -6.81 -30.56
N PHE A 240 7.29 -6.28 -29.49
CA PHE A 240 7.82 -5.12 -28.80
C PHE A 240 8.99 -5.52 -27.90
N ASN A 241 10.19 -5.02 -28.22
CA ASN A 241 11.38 -5.26 -27.40
C ASN A 241 11.26 -4.55 -26.03
N ARG A 242 11.00 -5.34 -25.00
CA ARG A 242 10.85 -4.89 -23.61
C ARG A 242 12.15 -4.39 -22.98
N ASP A 243 13.30 -4.70 -23.54
CA ASP A 243 14.59 -4.22 -23.02
C ASP A 243 14.83 -2.73 -23.35
N LYS A 244 13.98 -2.14 -24.22
CA LYS A 244 13.87 -0.69 -24.40
C LYS A 244 13.26 0.02 -23.19
N LEU A 245 12.54 -0.70 -22.33
CA LEU A 245 11.91 -0.09 -21.15
C LEU A 245 12.98 0.24 -20.09
N PRO A 246 12.85 1.37 -19.37
CA PRO A 246 13.82 1.77 -18.35
C PRO A 246 14.03 0.71 -17.25
N TYR A 247 12.99 -0.08 -16.97
CA TYR A 247 12.99 -1.12 -15.95
C TYR A 247 12.15 -2.33 -16.37
N LYS A 248 12.66 -3.53 -16.08
CA LYS A 248 12.00 -4.82 -16.25
C LYS A 248 12.12 -5.59 -14.95
N GLY A 249 10.98 -6.03 -14.41
CA GLY A 249 10.96 -6.87 -13.21
C GLY A 249 11.61 -8.23 -13.46
N TRP A 250 12.08 -8.87 -12.39
CA TRP A 250 12.66 -10.21 -12.46
C TRP A 250 11.57 -11.29 -12.56
N PHE A 251 11.89 -12.42 -13.22
CA PHE A 251 11.01 -13.59 -13.38
C PHE A 251 9.64 -13.32 -14.03
N GLN A 252 9.55 -12.27 -14.87
CA GLN A 252 8.32 -11.92 -15.58
C GLN A 252 8.10 -12.85 -16.78
N PRO A 253 6.88 -13.37 -17.02
CA PRO A 253 5.61 -13.03 -16.37
C PRO A 253 5.21 -14.00 -15.23
N TYR A 254 6.02 -15.02 -14.93
CA TYR A 254 5.67 -16.04 -13.94
C TYR A 254 5.41 -15.47 -12.55
N SER A 255 6.19 -14.46 -12.15
CA SER A 255 5.97 -13.74 -10.88
C SER A 255 4.61 -13.02 -10.83
N ALA A 256 4.12 -12.49 -11.96
CA ALA A 256 2.80 -11.86 -12.03
C ALA A 256 1.66 -12.88 -11.92
N TRP A 257 1.81 -14.06 -12.53
CA TRP A 257 0.83 -15.15 -12.38
C TRP A 257 0.81 -15.71 -10.97
N PHE A 258 1.98 -15.91 -10.35
CA PHE A 258 2.07 -16.36 -8.97
C PHE A 258 1.38 -15.37 -8.02
N ALA A 259 1.69 -14.07 -8.14
CA ALA A 259 1.03 -13.03 -7.36
C ALA A 259 -0.49 -13.01 -7.59
N LEU A 260 -0.95 -13.15 -8.84
CA LEU A 260 -2.39 -13.13 -9.16
C LEU A 260 -3.13 -14.29 -8.49
N ILE A 261 -2.61 -15.51 -8.59
CA ILE A 261 -3.21 -16.68 -7.95
C ILE A 261 -3.25 -16.48 -6.43
N PHE A 262 -2.18 -15.94 -5.86
CA PHE A 262 -2.08 -15.73 -4.43
C PHE A 262 -3.07 -14.66 -3.92
N GLU A 263 -3.19 -13.54 -4.62
CA GLU A 263 -4.17 -12.49 -4.31
C GLU A 263 -5.62 -13.01 -4.44
N LEU A 264 -5.91 -13.84 -5.43
CA LEU A 264 -7.22 -14.49 -5.58
C LEU A 264 -7.54 -15.42 -4.40
N LEU A 265 -6.55 -16.20 -3.95
CA LEU A 265 -6.72 -17.04 -2.75
C LEU A 265 -6.99 -16.17 -1.51
N ILE A 266 -6.25 -15.08 -1.32
CA ILE A 266 -6.48 -14.16 -0.20
C ILE A 266 -7.90 -13.60 -0.28
N VAL A 267 -8.37 -13.10 -1.42
CA VAL A 267 -9.74 -12.56 -1.55
C VAL A 267 -10.81 -13.59 -1.16
N ILE A 268 -10.63 -14.86 -1.51
CA ILE A 268 -11.59 -15.92 -1.19
C ILE A 268 -11.57 -16.26 0.29
N PHE A 269 -10.38 -16.44 0.88
CA PHE A 269 -10.21 -16.97 2.23
C PHE A 269 -10.09 -15.91 3.33
N TYR A 270 -9.85 -14.64 2.99
CA TYR A 270 -9.68 -13.54 3.93
C TYR A 270 -10.88 -13.41 4.88
N GLY A 271 -12.10 -13.52 4.35
CA GLY A 271 -13.33 -13.44 5.14
C GLY A 271 -13.73 -14.75 5.83
N TYR A 272 -12.89 -15.80 5.80
CA TYR A 272 -13.25 -17.12 6.35
C TYR A 272 -13.65 -17.07 7.83
N ARG A 273 -13.03 -16.18 8.62
CA ARG A 273 -13.39 -15.99 10.04
C ARG A 273 -14.84 -15.54 10.23
N SER A 274 -15.41 -14.82 9.26
CA SER A 274 -16.81 -14.40 9.33
C SER A 274 -17.79 -15.54 9.10
N LEU A 275 -17.32 -16.71 8.64
CA LEU A 275 -18.16 -17.88 8.35
C LEU A 275 -18.33 -18.80 9.56
N VAL A 276 -17.42 -18.74 10.55
CA VAL A 276 -17.40 -19.67 11.70
C VAL A 276 -17.12 -18.93 13.01
N PRO A 277 -18.14 -18.66 13.86
CA PRO A 277 -19.58 -18.72 13.57
C PRO A 277 -20.00 -17.64 12.57
N PHE A 278 -21.08 -17.90 11.80
CA PHE A 278 -21.51 -16.98 10.75
C PHE A 278 -21.92 -15.61 11.31
N SER A 279 -21.17 -14.57 10.95
CA SER A 279 -21.45 -13.18 11.30
C SER A 279 -21.85 -12.43 10.03
N VAL A 280 -23.11 -12.01 9.95
CA VAL A 280 -23.63 -11.23 8.82
C VAL A 280 -22.81 -9.96 8.61
N SER A 281 -22.48 -9.24 9.69
CA SER A 281 -21.68 -8.02 9.63
C SER A 281 -20.24 -8.28 9.14
N GLY A 282 -19.60 -9.33 9.64
CA GLY A 282 -18.25 -9.71 9.20
C GLY A 282 -18.22 -10.15 7.73
N PHE A 283 -19.21 -10.94 7.32
CA PHE A 283 -19.30 -11.46 5.95
C PHE A 283 -19.55 -10.32 4.95
N VAL A 284 -20.53 -9.46 5.22
CA VAL A 284 -20.83 -8.32 4.37
C VAL A 284 -19.61 -7.41 4.28
N THR A 285 -18.98 -7.04 5.39
CA THR A 285 -17.84 -6.09 5.34
C THR A 285 -16.60 -6.66 4.66
N ALA A 286 -16.32 -7.95 4.80
CA ALA A 286 -15.19 -8.61 4.15
C ALA A 286 -15.40 -8.85 2.64
N TYR A 287 -16.61 -9.25 2.23
CA TYR A 287 -16.89 -9.65 0.85
C TYR A 287 -17.61 -8.58 0.01
N PHE A 288 -18.07 -7.47 0.60
CA PHE A 288 -18.77 -6.42 -0.13
C PHE A 288 -17.92 -5.85 -1.27
N MET A 289 -16.70 -5.41 -1.00
CA MET A 289 -15.83 -4.83 -2.05
C MET A 289 -15.50 -5.86 -3.15
N PRO A 290 -15.04 -7.09 -2.83
CA PRO A 290 -14.78 -8.15 -3.81
C PRO A 290 -15.94 -8.45 -4.76
N VAL A 291 -17.18 -8.22 -4.35
CA VAL A 291 -18.36 -8.40 -5.20
C VAL A 291 -18.76 -7.10 -5.91
N PHE A 292 -18.76 -5.99 -5.17
CA PHE A 292 -19.23 -4.69 -5.64
C PHE A 292 -18.39 -4.15 -6.79
N VAL A 293 -17.05 -4.22 -6.71
CA VAL A 293 -16.17 -3.64 -7.74
C VAL A 293 -16.24 -4.42 -9.07
N PRO A 294 -16.16 -5.77 -9.10
CA PRO A 294 -16.43 -6.52 -10.33
C PRO A 294 -17.86 -6.32 -10.84
N GLY A 295 -18.84 -6.20 -9.94
CA GLY A 295 -20.22 -5.86 -10.28
C GLY A 295 -20.31 -4.54 -11.05
N LEU A 296 -19.72 -3.46 -10.51
CA LEU A 296 -19.63 -2.16 -11.17
C LEU A 296 -18.94 -2.23 -12.53
N PHE A 297 -17.84 -2.99 -12.63
CA PHE A 297 -17.14 -3.19 -13.89
C PHE A 297 -18.03 -3.86 -14.94
N VAL A 298 -18.74 -4.93 -14.57
CA VAL A 298 -19.67 -5.64 -15.46
C VAL A 298 -20.85 -4.73 -15.85
N SER A 299 -21.45 -4.02 -14.89
CA SER A 299 -22.53 -3.06 -15.15
C SER A 299 -22.09 -1.97 -16.13
N TRP A 300 -20.92 -1.37 -15.93
CA TRP A 300 -20.38 -0.36 -16.86
C TRP A 300 -20.19 -0.94 -18.26
N LYS A 301 -19.64 -2.15 -18.36
CA LYS A 301 -19.39 -2.81 -19.66
C LYS A 301 -20.68 -3.11 -20.41
N ILE A 302 -21.74 -3.53 -19.70
CA ILE A 302 -23.07 -3.78 -20.29
C ILE A 302 -23.73 -2.47 -20.71
N LEU A 303 -23.75 -1.45 -19.84
CA LEU A 303 -24.42 -0.17 -20.09
C LEU A 303 -23.73 0.64 -21.21
N LYS A 304 -22.40 0.67 -21.23
CA LYS A 304 -21.61 1.42 -22.22
C LYS A 304 -21.18 0.57 -23.42
N LYS A 305 -21.53 -0.72 -23.44
CA LYS A 305 -21.20 -1.69 -24.50
C LYS A 305 -19.72 -1.65 -24.92
N THR A 306 -18.82 -1.47 -23.95
CA THR A 306 -17.38 -1.38 -24.21
C THR A 306 -16.80 -2.75 -24.54
N LYS A 307 -15.80 -2.78 -25.43
CA LYS A 307 -15.13 -4.02 -25.88
C LYS A 307 -13.77 -4.15 -25.22
N PHE A 308 -13.34 -5.39 -24.98
CA PHE A 308 -11.97 -5.64 -24.59
C PHE A 308 -11.05 -5.43 -25.80
N VAL A 309 -10.03 -4.60 -25.64
CA VAL A 309 -8.99 -4.38 -26.66
C VAL A 309 -8.19 -5.68 -26.83
N ARG A 310 -8.05 -6.15 -28.07
CA ARG A 310 -7.27 -7.36 -28.39
C ARG A 310 -5.78 -7.04 -28.22
N ALA A 311 -4.97 -8.02 -27.84
CA ALA A 311 -3.55 -7.83 -27.57
C ALA A 311 -2.78 -7.20 -28.75
N GLN A 312 -3.17 -7.49 -29.98
CA GLN A 312 -2.61 -6.92 -31.21
C GLN A 312 -2.97 -5.44 -31.45
N ASP A 313 -4.09 -4.97 -30.89
CA ASP A 313 -4.63 -3.62 -31.10
C ASP A 313 -4.32 -2.70 -29.91
N VAL A 314 -3.57 -3.18 -28.91
CA VAL A 314 -3.16 -2.38 -27.74
C VAL A 314 -2.11 -1.38 -28.18
N ASP A 315 -2.31 -0.10 -27.90
CA ASP A 315 -1.28 0.91 -28.15
C ASP A 315 -0.16 0.81 -27.10
N LEU A 316 1.03 0.39 -27.54
CA LEU A 316 2.24 0.31 -26.72
C LEU A 316 3.14 1.54 -26.82
N THR A 317 2.84 2.47 -27.74
CA THR A 317 3.69 3.61 -28.11
C THR A 317 3.07 4.99 -27.86
N PHE A 318 1.76 5.04 -27.63
CA PHE A 318 0.89 6.21 -27.44
C PHE A 318 1.62 7.55 -27.21
N GLU A 319 2.04 7.83 -25.98
CA GLU A 319 2.65 9.11 -25.57
C GLU A 319 4.18 9.09 -25.51
N ALA A 320 4.82 7.97 -25.88
CA ALA A 320 6.27 7.84 -25.76
C ALA A 320 7.03 8.93 -26.54
N PRO A 321 6.67 9.29 -27.79
CA PRO A 321 7.36 10.36 -28.53
C PRO A 321 7.21 11.75 -27.91
N LEU A 322 6.05 12.03 -27.28
CA LEU A 322 5.80 13.31 -26.60
C LEU A 322 6.65 13.41 -25.33
N ILE A 323 6.76 12.31 -24.58
CA ILE A 323 7.62 12.23 -23.40
C ILE A 323 9.10 12.34 -23.82
N ASP A 324 9.50 11.71 -24.94
CA ASP A 324 10.85 11.83 -25.49
C ASP A 324 11.20 13.28 -25.84
N ALA A 325 10.28 13.98 -26.54
CA ALA A 325 10.46 15.39 -26.87
C ALA A 325 10.52 16.28 -25.62
N TYR A 326 9.68 16.01 -24.62
CA TYR A 326 9.71 16.71 -23.34
C TYR A 326 11.03 16.48 -22.60
N GLU A 327 11.48 15.23 -22.46
CA GLU A 327 12.75 14.91 -21.81
C GLU A 327 13.94 15.51 -22.55
N ALA A 328 13.92 15.56 -23.88
CA ALA A 328 14.95 16.20 -24.70
C ALA A 328 14.97 17.73 -24.56
N SER A 329 13.82 18.36 -24.24
CA SER A 329 13.74 19.80 -23.99
C SER A 329 14.31 20.22 -22.62
N LEU A 330 14.58 19.27 -21.72
CA LEU A 330 15.12 19.56 -20.40
C LEU A 330 16.64 19.78 -20.51
N GLU A 331 17.08 21.02 -20.34
CA GLU A 331 18.49 21.41 -20.34
C GLU A 331 19.26 20.93 -19.08
N GLU A 332 18.54 20.64 -18.00
CA GLU A 332 19.11 20.22 -16.71
C GLU A 332 19.43 18.70 -16.72
N ALA A 333 20.69 18.32 -16.49
CA ALA A 333 21.06 16.91 -16.35
C ALA A 333 20.52 16.31 -15.03
N PRO A 334 20.14 15.02 -15.02
CA PRO A 334 19.65 14.37 -13.80
C PRO A 334 20.76 14.34 -12.74
N VAL A 335 20.46 14.92 -11.58
CA VAL A 335 21.35 15.01 -10.44
C VAL A 335 21.11 13.84 -9.47
N GLY A 336 22.17 13.37 -8.80
CA GLY A 336 22.09 12.28 -7.85
C GLY A 336 21.45 12.70 -6.53
N PHE A 337 20.83 11.75 -5.80
CA PHE A 337 20.11 11.99 -4.54
C PHE A 337 20.88 12.88 -3.54
N TRP A 338 22.15 12.57 -3.29
CA TRP A 338 22.97 13.35 -2.35
C TRP A 338 23.26 14.77 -2.83
N ARG A 339 23.39 14.96 -4.15
CA ARG A 339 23.57 16.28 -4.75
C ARG A 339 22.28 17.09 -4.69
N ASP A 340 21.13 16.46 -4.88
CA ASP A 340 19.81 17.09 -4.71
C ASP A 340 19.54 17.51 -3.28
N CYS A 341 19.78 16.62 -2.31
CA CYS A 341 19.67 16.96 -0.89
C CYS A 341 20.61 18.10 -0.53
N TRP A 342 21.84 18.08 -1.04
CA TRP A 342 22.80 19.15 -0.81
C TRP A 342 22.36 20.47 -1.44
N LEU A 343 21.80 20.46 -2.66
CA LEU A 343 21.26 21.65 -3.34
C LEU A 343 20.03 22.23 -2.64
N MET A 344 19.14 21.38 -2.09
CA MET A 344 18.00 21.83 -1.29
C MET A 344 18.46 22.47 0.03
N VAL A 345 19.40 21.83 0.73
CA VAL A 345 19.93 22.33 2.02
C VAL A 345 20.74 23.62 1.83
N ARG A 346 21.46 23.76 0.71
CA ARG A 346 22.24 24.98 0.43
C ARG A 346 21.37 26.17 0.00
N GLY A 347 20.08 25.95 -0.22
CA GLY A 347 19.17 26.95 -0.76
C GLY A 347 19.46 27.20 -2.24
N THR A 348 18.42 27.09 -3.05
CA THR A 348 18.41 27.63 -4.42
C THR A 348 18.60 29.15 -4.36
N ARG A 349 19.85 29.60 -4.29
CA ARG A 349 20.25 30.92 -4.80
C ARG A 349 20.22 30.81 -6.32
N LYS A 350 19.02 30.81 -6.89
CA LYS A 350 18.82 31.00 -8.33
C LYS A 350 19.36 32.39 -8.62
N ASN A 351 20.54 32.48 -9.25
CA ASN A 351 20.97 33.70 -9.91
C ASN A 351 19.91 34.01 -10.97
N LYS A 352 19.06 35.00 -10.69
CA LYS A 352 18.50 35.84 -11.75
C LYS A 352 19.63 36.73 -12.23
N SER A 353 20.33 36.27 -13.26
CA SER A 353 20.98 37.11 -14.27
C SER A 353 20.58 36.41 -15.57
N GLY A 354 19.69 36.94 -16.39
CA GLY A 354 19.84 38.25 -17.02
C GLY A 354 20.90 38.09 -18.09
N ASP A 355 20.49 37.75 -19.31
CA ASP A 355 20.70 38.59 -20.49
C ASP A 355 19.99 38.01 -21.73
N VAL A 356 19.07 38.86 -22.24
CA VAL A 356 18.51 39.06 -23.59
C VAL A 356 17.96 37.86 -24.37
#